data_AF-A0A353RL90-F1
#
_entry.id   AF-A0A353RL90-F1
#
_cell.length_a   1.000
_cell.length_b   1.000
_cell.length_c   1.000
_cell.angle_alpha   90.00
_cell.angle_beta   90.00
_cell.angle_gamma   90.00
#
_symmetry.space_group_name_H-M   'P 1'
#
loop_
_entity.id
_entity.type
_entity.pdbx_description
1 polymer ?
#
loop_
_entity_poly.entity_id
_entity_poly.type
_entity_poly.pdbx_seq_one_letter_code
_entity_poly.pdbx_strand_id
1 'polypeptide(L)'
;MKNFIYSSLCLLLSFSCNVPNSESIGLFDLKYSLHYDLNDPQLVESMWDDIHATATLQGIVNRDAPRLFINYVVQSDIEVDTYWWHKYRQPGKWLHDKDTVVYHDIVELIEGYKHFINGVVLYDSSIASTSNVASAIAGIEDLIAVRYDPAPGSLYSRVVLAGPKLKVKERLINQDGTPLFTGKGTIPGTNRVSTGSLKNDPYIWFIERYMKTNQCSGEFGAYYIDQRWRMNPTATVVNHHTLSNHDFFVSKKAFFFDLSPWGDEPATDDTDQAVGTDLATLKEFLSEAYRINKGEKMCYIGGFPSWAFKYTQHA
;
A
#
# COMPACT_ATOMS: atom_id res chain seq x y z
N MET A 1 66.79 -14.49 27.30
CA MET A 1 65.59 -14.77 26.47
C MET A 1 64.62 -13.62 26.64
N LYS A 2 64.52 -12.73 25.64
CA LYS A 2 63.61 -11.58 25.63
C LYS A 2 62.48 -11.90 24.65
N ASN A 3 61.24 -11.93 25.15
CA ASN A 3 60.04 -12.12 24.35
C ASN A 3 59.67 -10.82 23.64
N PHE A 4 59.51 -10.87 22.31
CA PHE A 4 58.88 -9.82 21.52
C PHE A 4 57.40 -10.17 21.35
N ILE A 5 56.52 -9.24 21.71
CA ILE A 5 55.08 -9.30 21.45
C ILE A 5 54.85 -8.54 20.14
N TYR A 6 54.31 -9.21 19.12
CA TYR A 6 53.76 -8.57 17.93
C TYR A 6 52.26 -8.37 18.12
N SER A 7 51.82 -7.12 18.25
CA SER A 7 50.40 -6.75 18.12
C SER A 7 50.08 -6.50 16.64
N SER A 8 49.25 -7.35 16.06
CA SER A 8 48.65 -7.10 14.74
C SER A 8 47.49 -6.11 14.87
N LEU A 9 47.61 -4.96 14.19
CA LEU A 9 46.58 -3.94 14.09
C LEU A 9 45.64 -4.31 12.94
N CYS A 10 44.45 -4.85 13.25
CA CYS A 10 43.38 -5.03 12.28
C CYS A 10 42.63 -3.69 12.10
N LEU A 11 42.80 -3.04 10.94
CA LEU A 11 41.91 -1.96 10.50
C LEU A 11 40.57 -2.59 10.06
N LEU A 12 39.52 -2.34 10.83
CA LEU A 12 38.14 -2.58 10.41
C LEU A 12 37.68 -1.38 9.58
N LEU A 13 37.55 -1.57 8.27
CA LEU A 13 36.84 -0.66 7.38
C LEU A 13 35.33 -0.84 7.61
N SER A 14 34.74 0.04 8.41
CA SER A 14 33.30 0.16 8.54
C SER A 14 32.74 0.87 7.31
N PHE A 15 32.03 0.12 6.45
CA PHE A 15 31.11 0.71 5.49
C PHE A 15 29.93 1.32 6.26
N SER A 16 29.91 2.64 6.38
CA SER A 16 28.75 3.36 6.89
C SER A 16 27.66 3.34 5.83
N CYS A 17 26.59 2.56 6.05
CA CYS A 17 25.32 2.83 5.39
C CYS A 17 24.84 4.20 5.88
N ASN A 18 24.74 5.17 4.97
CA ASN A 18 24.11 6.46 5.26
C ASN A 18 22.64 6.22 5.57
N VAL A 19 22.31 6.03 6.84
CA VAL A 19 20.96 6.30 7.33
C VAL A 19 20.69 7.77 7.01
N PRO A 20 19.59 8.13 6.33
CA PRO A 20 19.25 9.52 6.10
C PRO A 20 19.27 10.24 7.45
N ASN A 21 20.20 11.19 7.60
CA ASN A 21 20.32 11.97 8.81
C ASN A 21 18.95 12.61 9.07
N SER A 22 18.53 12.79 10.34
CA SER A 22 17.22 13.40 10.65
C SER A 22 17.08 14.84 10.10
N GLU A 23 18.15 15.37 9.53
CA GLU A 23 18.30 16.66 8.86
C GLU A 23 17.94 16.64 7.37
N SER A 24 17.86 15.48 6.71
CA SER A 24 17.52 15.38 5.28
C SER A 24 16.12 14.82 5.03
N ILE A 25 15.44 15.33 4.01
CA ILE A 25 14.17 14.84 3.50
C ILE A 25 14.38 14.20 2.13
N GLY A 26 13.95 12.96 1.97
CA GLY A 26 13.86 12.32 0.67
C GLY A 26 12.76 12.98 -0.18
N LEU A 27 13.05 13.24 -1.45
CA LEU A 27 12.11 13.76 -2.43
C LEU A 27 12.01 12.75 -3.58
N PHE A 28 10.78 12.36 -3.92
CA PHE A 28 10.50 11.54 -5.09
C PHE A 28 9.37 12.17 -5.91
N ASP A 29 9.59 12.32 -7.21
CA ASP A 29 8.63 12.92 -8.13
C ASP A 29 7.87 11.80 -8.87
N LEU A 30 6.57 11.68 -8.57
CA LEU A 30 5.65 10.75 -9.22
C LEU A 30 4.90 11.39 -10.40
N LYS A 31 5.08 12.68 -10.70
CA LYS A 31 4.33 13.37 -11.76
C LYS A 31 4.54 12.77 -13.14
N TYR A 32 5.62 12.01 -13.37
CA TYR A 32 5.80 11.29 -14.63
C TYR A 32 4.62 10.37 -14.95
N SER A 33 3.95 9.81 -13.94
CA SER A 33 2.81 8.92 -14.15
C SER A 33 1.55 9.66 -14.58
N LEU A 34 1.45 10.98 -14.32
CA LEU A 34 0.34 11.81 -14.80
C LEU A 34 0.34 11.99 -16.32
N HIS A 35 1.47 11.69 -16.98
CA HIS A 35 1.63 11.80 -18.43
C HIS A 35 1.42 10.47 -19.16
N TYR A 36 1.07 9.40 -18.45
CA TYR A 36 0.82 8.10 -19.05
C TYR A 36 -0.51 8.10 -19.82
N ASP A 37 -0.53 7.39 -20.96
CA ASP A 37 -1.76 7.15 -21.70
C ASP A 37 -2.58 6.09 -20.97
N LEU A 38 -3.71 6.51 -20.40
CA LEU A 38 -4.61 5.62 -19.65
C LEU A 38 -5.37 4.63 -20.54
N ASN A 39 -5.23 4.71 -21.86
CA ASN A 39 -5.72 3.69 -22.79
C ASN A 39 -4.71 2.56 -23.01
N ASP A 40 -3.46 2.71 -22.56
CA ASP A 40 -2.44 1.65 -22.58
C ASP A 40 -2.49 0.87 -21.26
N PRO A 41 -2.95 -0.40 -21.26
CA PRO A 41 -3.05 -1.20 -20.05
C PRO A 41 -1.73 -1.39 -19.32
N GLN A 42 -0.60 -1.42 -20.04
CA GLN A 42 0.72 -1.61 -19.42
C GLN A 42 1.14 -0.36 -18.65
N LEU A 43 0.86 0.83 -19.19
CA LEU A 43 1.12 2.09 -18.49
C LEU A 43 0.18 2.26 -17.29
N VAL A 44 -1.08 1.87 -17.40
CA VAL A 44 -2.04 1.87 -16.28
C VAL A 44 -1.56 0.96 -15.14
N GLU A 45 -1.07 -0.23 -15.47
CA GLU A 45 -0.48 -1.15 -14.50
C GLU A 45 0.80 -0.60 -13.87
N SER A 46 1.71 -0.03 -14.68
CA SER A 46 2.94 0.58 -14.16
C SER A 46 2.66 1.76 -13.24
N MET A 47 1.70 2.62 -13.59
CA MET A 47 1.29 3.73 -12.73
C MET A 47 0.71 3.23 -11.41
N TRP A 48 -0.21 2.26 -11.46
CA TRP A 48 -0.80 1.68 -10.26
C TRP A 48 0.29 1.09 -9.36
N ASP A 49 1.20 0.31 -9.91
CA ASP A 49 2.28 -0.34 -9.17
C ASP A 49 3.20 0.68 -8.51
N ASP A 50 3.66 1.70 -9.25
CA ASP A 50 4.62 2.67 -8.75
C ASP A 50 4.00 3.57 -7.67
N ILE A 51 2.75 4.04 -7.84
CA ILE A 51 2.06 4.85 -6.83
C ILE A 51 1.72 4.02 -5.60
N HIS A 52 1.23 2.79 -5.74
CA HIS A 52 0.83 1.95 -4.61
C HIS A 52 2.04 1.56 -3.74
N ALA A 53 3.14 1.16 -4.38
CA ALA A 53 4.38 0.86 -3.67
C ALA A 53 4.96 2.10 -2.98
N THR A 54 4.92 3.25 -3.65
CA THR A 54 5.39 4.52 -3.07
C THR A 54 4.54 4.95 -1.87
N ALA A 55 3.21 4.87 -1.97
CA ALA A 55 2.31 5.27 -0.87
C ALA A 55 2.47 4.35 0.36
N THR A 56 2.60 3.03 0.14
CA THR A 56 2.85 2.10 1.24
C THR A 56 4.22 2.33 1.88
N LEU A 57 5.27 2.55 1.08
CA LEU A 57 6.58 2.94 1.60
C LEU A 57 6.51 4.24 2.41
N GLN A 58 5.87 5.29 1.85
CA GLN A 58 5.74 6.59 2.49
C GLN A 58 5.06 6.48 3.85
N GLY A 59 3.97 5.71 3.95
CA GLY A 59 3.27 5.48 5.21
C GLY A 59 4.14 4.83 6.28
N ILE A 60 5.03 3.91 5.89
CA ILE A 60 5.97 3.26 6.81
C ILE A 60 7.06 4.24 7.25
N VAL A 61 7.76 4.86 6.30
CA VAL A 61 8.93 5.70 6.61
C VAL A 61 8.54 7.01 7.28
N ASN A 62 7.31 7.50 7.07
CA ASN A 62 6.82 8.73 7.70
C ASN A 62 6.11 8.52 9.04
N ARG A 63 5.95 7.27 9.50
CA ARG A 63 5.14 6.96 10.70
C ARG A 63 5.54 7.76 11.94
N ASP A 64 6.85 7.84 12.20
CA ASP A 64 7.40 8.44 13.42
C ASP A 64 8.16 9.76 13.18
N ALA A 65 8.42 10.11 11.92
CA ALA A 65 9.07 11.37 11.54
C ALA A 65 8.86 11.63 10.04
N PRO A 66 8.78 12.90 9.58
CA PRO A 66 8.70 13.20 8.17
C PRO A 66 10.04 12.92 7.48
N ARG A 67 10.13 11.84 6.72
CA ARG A 67 11.36 11.40 6.02
C ARG A 67 11.24 11.53 4.51
N LEU A 68 10.08 11.22 3.95
CA LEU A 68 9.84 11.17 2.51
C LEU A 68 8.71 12.12 2.09
N PHE A 69 9.04 13.05 1.21
CA PHE A 69 8.09 13.90 0.50
C PHE A 69 7.87 13.38 -0.92
N ILE A 70 6.61 13.22 -1.29
CA ILE A 70 6.20 12.79 -2.62
C ILE A 70 5.61 13.99 -3.36
N ASN A 71 6.09 14.24 -4.56
CA ASN A 71 5.52 15.24 -5.46
C ASN A 71 4.62 14.54 -6.47
N TYR A 72 3.31 14.76 -6.41
CA TYR A 72 2.35 14.06 -7.27
C TYR A 72 1.12 14.88 -7.62
N VAL A 73 0.47 15.52 -6.63
CA VAL A 73 -0.85 16.10 -6.80
C VAL A 73 -0.80 17.37 -7.65
N VAL A 74 -1.36 17.25 -8.87
CA VAL A 74 -1.67 18.37 -9.75
C VAL A 74 -3.18 18.46 -9.92
N GLN A 75 -3.75 19.64 -9.66
CA GLN A 75 -5.19 19.90 -9.81
C GLN A 75 -5.41 21.19 -10.59
N SER A 76 -6.12 21.11 -11.72
CA SER A 76 -6.40 22.28 -12.57
C SER A 76 -5.15 23.09 -12.90
N ASP A 77 -4.08 22.40 -13.32
CA ASP A 77 -2.75 22.95 -13.60
C ASP A 77 -2.01 23.59 -12.40
N ILE A 78 -2.52 23.39 -11.18
CA ILE A 78 -1.88 23.82 -9.93
C ILE A 78 -1.09 22.64 -9.36
N GLU A 79 0.23 22.79 -9.26
CA GLU A 79 1.10 21.84 -8.56
C GLU A 79 0.96 22.00 -7.03
N VAL A 80 0.02 21.26 -6.45
CA VAL A 80 -0.37 21.38 -5.03
C VAL A 80 0.79 21.01 -4.12
N ASP A 81 1.48 19.90 -4.41
CA ASP A 81 2.60 19.44 -3.59
C ASP A 81 3.82 20.37 -3.70
N THR A 82 4.15 20.83 -4.90
CA THR A 82 5.19 21.85 -5.13
C THR A 82 4.91 23.13 -4.33
N TYR A 83 3.66 23.58 -4.28
CA TYR A 83 3.27 24.72 -3.43
C TYR A 83 3.58 24.47 -1.95
N TRP A 84 3.19 23.31 -1.40
CA TRP A 84 3.43 22.99 0.01
C TRP A 84 4.91 22.83 0.32
N TRP A 85 5.66 22.20 -0.58
CA TRP A 85 7.12 22.09 -0.50
C TRP A 85 7.76 23.48 -0.36
N HIS A 86 7.47 24.40 -1.27
CA HIS A 86 8.02 25.76 -1.21
C HIS A 86 7.54 26.56 0.01
N LYS A 87 6.28 26.39 0.42
CA LYS A 87 5.72 27.07 1.59
C LYS A 87 6.42 26.66 2.88
N TYR A 88 6.69 25.38 3.07
CA TYR A 88 7.34 24.88 4.29
C TYR A 88 8.86 25.01 4.28
N ARG A 89 9.47 25.36 3.14
CA ARG A 89 10.89 25.74 3.03
C ARG A 89 11.17 27.23 3.23
N GLN A 90 10.14 28.07 3.41
CA GLN A 90 10.35 29.48 3.73
C GLN A 90 11.03 29.67 5.10
N PRO A 91 11.76 30.78 5.33
CA PRO A 91 12.39 31.08 6.62
C PRO A 91 11.42 30.94 7.80
N GLY A 92 11.84 30.24 8.85
CA GLY A 92 11.03 29.99 10.05
C GLY A 92 9.99 28.88 9.91
N LYS A 93 10.02 28.09 8.83
CA LYS A 93 9.19 26.89 8.65
C LYS A 93 10.02 25.62 8.81
N TRP A 94 9.34 24.51 9.08
CA TRP A 94 9.99 23.28 9.55
C TRP A 94 10.86 22.55 8.50
N LEU A 95 10.72 22.83 7.20
CA LEU A 95 11.60 22.31 6.14
C LEU A 95 12.73 23.28 5.74
N HIS A 96 12.79 24.48 6.31
CA HIS A 96 13.69 25.55 5.84
C HIS A 96 15.16 25.10 5.76
N ASP A 97 15.66 24.54 6.86
CA ASP A 97 17.06 24.14 7.03
C ASP A 97 17.30 22.65 6.74
N LYS A 98 16.29 21.95 6.18
CA LYS A 98 16.40 20.53 5.85
C LYS A 98 17.07 20.33 4.50
N ASP A 99 18.09 19.48 4.47
CA ASP A 99 18.69 19.03 3.22
C ASP A 99 17.73 18.14 2.43
N THR A 100 18.00 17.93 1.14
CA THR A 100 17.13 17.13 0.26
C THR A 100 17.93 16.02 -0.42
N VAL A 101 17.42 14.80 -0.34
CA VAL A 101 17.93 13.66 -1.11
C VAL A 101 16.91 13.36 -2.22
N VAL A 102 17.30 13.54 -3.47
CA VAL A 102 16.41 13.30 -4.62
C VAL A 102 16.60 11.88 -5.12
N TYR A 103 15.51 11.12 -5.21
CA TYR A 103 15.49 9.79 -5.82
C TYR A 103 14.95 9.90 -7.25
N HIS A 104 15.62 9.27 -8.21
CA HIS A 104 15.34 9.43 -9.64
C HIS A 104 14.38 8.35 -10.17
N ASP A 105 14.35 7.20 -9.52
CA ASP A 105 13.41 6.13 -9.84
C ASP A 105 12.96 5.36 -8.58
N ILE A 106 11.91 4.56 -8.73
CA ILE A 106 11.31 3.83 -7.62
C ILE A 106 12.23 2.76 -7.02
N VAL A 107 13.16 2.20 -7.81
CA VAL A 107 14.13 1.21 -7.32
C VAL A 107 15.15 1.89 -6.42
N GLU A 108 15.65 3.06 -6.83
CA GLU A 108 16.55 3.91 -6.01
C GLU A 108 15.87 4.33 -4.71
N LEU A 109 14.61 4.77 -4.78
CA LEU A 109 13.80 5.14 -3.62
C LEU A 109 13.69 3.97 -2.62
N ILE A 110 13.29 2.79 -3.11
CA ILE A 110 13.11 1.60 -2.28
C ILE A 110 14.44 1.14 -1.66
N GLU A 111 15.55 1.16 -2.40
CA GLU A 111 16.87 0.83 -1.85
C GLU A 111 17.28 1.83 -0.77
N GLY A 112 17.04 3.13 -0.97
CA GLY A 112 17.34 4.18 0.01
C GLY A 112 16.62 4.01 1.35
N TYR A 113 15.39 3.49 1.33
CA TYR A 113 14.58 3.24 2.52
C TYR A 113 14.50 1.78 2.96
N LYS A 114 15.28 0.87 2.36
CA LYS A 114 15.22 -0.58 2.60
C LYS A 114 15.37 -1.00 4.07
N HIS A 115 16.02 -0.18 4.90
CA HIS A 115 16.21 -0.42 6.32
C HIS A 115 14.97 -0.14 7.18
N PHE A 116 13.94 0.53 6.63
CA PHE A 116 12.65 0.76 7.28
C PHE A 116 11.60 -0.31 6.96
N ILE A 117 11.89 -1.21 6.02
CA ILE A 117 10.94 -2.22 5.54
C ILE A 117 11.47 -3.64 5.79
N ASN A 118 10.56 -4.58 6.00
CA ASN A 118 10.87 -5.99 6.24
C ASN A 118 10.80 -6.86 4.97
N GLY A 119 10.35 -6.29 3.84
CA GLY A 119 10.18 -6.98 2.58
C GLY A 119 8.95 -6.50 1.80
N VAL A 120 8.32 -7.43 1.08
CA VAL A 120 7.10 -7.16 0.30
C VAL A 120 5.96 -8.09 0.68
N VAL A 121 4.74 -7.59 0.54
CA VAL A 121 3.52 -8.39 0.40
C VAL A 121 3.15 -8.44 -1.08
N LEU A 122 3.07 -9.66 -1.63
CA LEU A 122 2.64 -9.85 -3.01
C LEU A 122 1.14 -10.01 -3.08
N TYR A 123 0.51 -9.27 -3.99
CA TYR A 123 -0.94 -9.38 -4.23
C TYR A 123 -1.26 -9.82 -5.66
N ASP A 124 -2.44 -10.42 -5.80
CA ASP A 124 -2.90 -11.06 -7.03
C ASP A 124 -3.47 -10.00 -7.98
N SER A 125 -2.92 -9.88 -9.19
CA SER A 125 -3.40 -8.92 -10.19
C SER A 125 -4.82 -9.20 -10.70
N SER A 126 -5.33 -10.41 -10.51
CA SER A 126 -6.64 -10.86 -11.00
C SER A 126 -7.77 -10.69 -9.98
N ILE A 127 -7.45 -10.57 -8.69
CA ILE A 127 -8.43 -10.39 -7.62
C ILE A 127 -8.28 -9.00 -7.01
N ALA A 128 -9.25 -8.14 -7.31
CA ALA A 128 -9.14 -6.71 -7.04
C ALA A 128 -8.86 -6.39 -5.56
N SER A 129 -9.64 -6.95 -4.64
CA SER A 129 -9.53 -6.67 -3.19
C SER A 129 -8.20 -7.03 -2.55
N THR A 130 -7.38 -7.88 -3.18
CA THR A 130 -6.05 -8.23 -2.65
C THR A 130 -5.10 -7.03 -2.58
N SER A 131 -5.30 -5.98 -3.40
CA SER A 131 -4.50 -4.75 -3.30
C SER A 131 -4.78 -3.97 -2.02
N ASN A 132 -6.04 -3.91 -1.58
CA ASN A 132 -6.42 -3.30 -0.31
C ASN A 132 -5.89 -4.10 0.89
N VAL A 133 -6.04 -5.43 0.84
CA VAL A 133 -5.46 -6.31 1.87
C VAL A 133 -3.94 -6.13 1.94
N ALA A 134 -3.26 -5.97 0.81
CA ALA A 134 -1.83 -5.67 0.78
C ALA A 134 -1.47 -4.31 1.40
N SER A 135 -2.25 -3.26 1.18
CA SER A 135 -2.08 -1.97 1.86
C SER A 135 -2.19 -2.11 3.39
N ALA A 136 -3.15 -2.89 3.88
CA ALA A 136 -3.30 -3.12 5.33
C ALA A 136 -2.10 -3.89 5.91
N ILE A 137 -1.68 -4.97 5.25
CA ILE A 137 -0.51 -5.77 5.67
C ILE A 137 0.77 -4.94 5.62
N ALA A 138 0.93 -4.10 4.60
CA ALA A 138 2.07 -3.20 4.45
C ALA A 138 2.29 -2.35 5.70
N GLY A 139 1.21 -1.75 6.24
CA GLY A 139 1.29 -0.98 7.48
C GLY A 139 1.56 -1.83 8.71
N ILE A 140 0.96 -3.01 8.81
CA ILE A 140 1.08 -3.87 10.00
C ILE A 140 2.49 -4.44 10.14
N GLU A 141 3.03 -4.98 9.05
CA GLU A 141 4.28 -5.76 9.01
C GLU A 141 5.49 -4.98 8.45
N ASP A 142 5.31 -3.69 8.13
CA ASP A 142 6.31 -2.84 7.50
C ASP A 142 6.80 -3.41 6.17
N LEU A 143 5.85 -3.76 5.29
CA LEU A 143 6.10 -4.31 3.96
C LEU A 143 5.69 -3.32 2.87
N ILE A 144 6.29 -3.39 1.69
CA ILE A 144 5.77 -2.68 0.52
C ILE A 144 4.77 -3.57 -0.22
N ALA A 145 3.65 -2.99 -0.66
CA ALA A 145 2.70 -3.70 -1.51
C ALA A 145 3.18 -3.77 -2.96
N VAL A 146 3.30 -4.98 -3.50
CA VAL A 146 3.77 -5.21 -4.88
C VAL A 146 2.83 -6.18 -5.59
N ARG A 147 2.32 -5.79 -6.76
CA ARG A 147 1.49 -6.67 -7.60
C ARG A 147 2.35 -7.80 -8.16
N TYR A 148 1.84 -9.02 -8.12
CA TYR A 148 2.53 -10.13 -8.77
C TYR A 148 2.42 -10.00 -10.29
N ASP A 149 3.54 -9.71 -10.94
CA ASP A 149 3.66 -9.65 -12.39
C ASP A 149 5.06 -10.09 -12.81
N PRO A 150 5.26 -11.32 -13.32
CA PRO A 150 6.59 -11.82 -13.68
C PRO A 150 7.14 -11.22 -14.99
N ALA A 151 6.38 -10.37 -15.69
CA ALA A 151 6.83 -9.78 -16.95
C ALA A 151 8.12 -8.95 -16.75
N PRO A 152 9.08 -9.01 -17.69
CA PRO A 152 10.26 -8.16 -17.63
C PRO A 152 9.88 -6.67 -17.57
N GLY A 153 10.45 -5.94 -16.61
CA GLY A 153 10.22 -4.51 -16.44
C GLY A 153 9.07 -4.16 -15.48
N SER A 154 8.23 -5.13 -15.09
CA SER A 154 7.23 -4.93 -14.03
C SER A 154 7.89 -4.48 -12.72
N LEU A 155 7.16 -3.81 -11.83
CA LEU A 155 7.71 -3.46 -10.52
C LEU A 155 8.21 -4.71 -9.76
N TYR A 156 7.44 -5.80 -9.80
CA TYR A 156 7.83 -7.08 -9.20
C TYR A 156 9.17 -7.60 -9.71
N SER A 157 9.37 -7.65 -11.03
CA SER A 157 10.63 -8.10 -11.60
C SER A 157 11.79 -7.17 -11.21
N ARG A 158 11.56 -5.85 -11.17
CA ARG A 158 12.56 -4.84 -10.80
C ARG A 158 12.98 -4.92 -9.34
N VAL A 159 12.06 -5.14 -8.39
CA VAL A 159 12.37 -5.03 -6.93
C VAL A 159 12.48 -6.36 -6.19
N VAL A 160 11.88 -7.44 -6.71
CA VAL A 160 11.89 -8.76 -6.07
C VAL A 160 12.83 -9.73 -6.77
N LEU A 161 12.74 -9.83 -8.11
CA LEU A 161 13.55 -10.80 -8.88
C LEU A 161 14.96 -10.26 -9.18
N ALA A 162 15.04 -8.99 -9.57
CA ALA A 162 16.26 -8.25 -9.80
C ALA A 162 16.49 -7.24 -8.65
N GLY A 163 17.03 -6.06 -8.95
CA GLY A 163 17.18 -4.90 -8.05
C GLY A 163 17.50 -5.23 -6.57
N PRO A 164 16.82 -4.59 -5.60
CA PRO A 164 17.05 -4.79 -4.16
C PRO A 164 16.89 -6.23 -3.65
N LYS A 165 16.28 -7.11 -4.45
CA LYS A 165 15.89 -8.48 -4.08
C LYS A 165 15.15 -8.52 -2.75
N LEU A 166 14.10 -7.70 -2.64
CA LEU A 166 13.29 -7.66 -1.43
C LEU A 166 12.68 -9.04 -1.15
N LYS A 167 12.70 -9.43 0.13
CA LYS A 167 12.14 -10.71 0.56
C LYS A 167 10.63 -10.66 0.45
N VAL A 168 10.03 -11.68 -0.16
CA VAL A 168 8.58 -11.89 -0.11
C VAL A 168 8.23 -12.43 1.28
N LYS A 169 7.50 -11.65 2.06
CA LYS A 169 7.14 -11.99 3.46
C LYS A 169 5.71 -12.50 3.56
N GLU A 170 4.82 -12.00 2.72
CA GLU A 170 3.44 -12.44 2.62
C GLU A 170 3.00 -12.57 1.16
N ARG A 171 2.07 -13.50 0.88
CA ARG A 171 1.55 -13.76 -0.46
C ARG A 171 0.04 -13.92 -0.42
N LEU A 172 -0.67 -13.04 -1.13
CA LEU A 172 -2.10 -13.16 -1.43
C LEU A 172 -2.33 -13.86 -2.78
N ILE A 173 -1.34 -14.63 -3.22
CA ILE A 173 -1.28 -15.38 -4.48
C ILE A 173 -0.42 -16.64 -4.28
N ASN A 174 -0.73 -17.72 -5.00
CA ASN A 174 0.08 -18.94 -4.91
C ASN A 174 1.51 -18.74 -5.45
N GLN A 175 2.40 -19.68 -5.14
CA GLN A 175 3.79 -19.63 -5.60
C GLN A 175 3.90 -19.74 -7.13
N ASP A 176 3.00 -20.48 -7.75
CA ASP A 176 2.92 -20.67 -9.20
C ASP A 176 2.22 -19.50 -9.93
N GLY A 177 1.77 -18.48 -9.19
CA GLY A 177 1.05 -17.33 -9.75
C GLY A 177 -0.45 -17.56 -9.97
N THR A 178 -1.00 -18.68 -9.52
CA THR A 178 -2.45 -18.90 -9.54
C THR A 178 -3.15 -18.21 -8.37
N PRO A 179 -4.45 -17.89 -8.48
CA PRO A 179 -5.17 -17.23 -7.40
C PRO A 179 -5.19 -18.05 -6.11
N LEU A 180 -4.89 -17.38 -4.99
CA LEU A 180 -5.00 -17.98 -3.66
C LEU A 180 -6.47 -18.13 -3.25
N PHE A 181 -7.29 -17.13 -3.56
CA PHE A 181 -8.71 -17.10 -3.24
C PHE A 181 -9.53 -17.56 -4.42
N THR A 182 -10.55 -18.39 -4.17
CA THR A 182 -11.36 -19.02 -5.24
C THR A 182 -12.85 -18.74 -5.11
N GLY A 183 -13.29 -18.05 -4.04
CA GLY A 183 -14.71 -17.84 -3.77
C GLY A 183 -15.44 -19.14 -3.41
N LYS A 184 -14.70 -20.21 -3.07
CA LYS A 184 -15.24 -21.56 -2.82
C LYS A 184 -14.49 -22.27 -1.70
N GLY A 185 -15.15 -23.27 -1.12
CA GLY A 185 -14.54 -24.14 -0.12
C GLY A 185 -14.21 -23.41 1.18
N THR A 186 -13.02 -23.65 1.72
CA THR A 186 -12.51 -23.00 2.93
C THR A 186 -11.50 -21.93 2.54
N ILE A 187 -11.59 -20.75 3.16
CA ILE A 187 -10.67 -19.64 2.94
C ILE A 187 -9.26 -20.08 3.39
N PRO A 188 -8.23 -19.97 2.53
CA PRO A 188 -6.91 -20.55 2.78
C PRO A 188 -6.29 -20.14 4.10
N GLY A 189 -5.78 -21.10 4.87
CA GLY A 189 -5.13 -20.83 6.16
C GLY A 189 -6.08 -20.42 7.29
N THR A 190 -7.39 -20.58 7.10
CA THR A 190 -8.43 -20.31 8.10
C THR A 190 -9.38 -21.50 8.25
N ASN A 191 -10.26 -21.46 9.25
CA ASN A 191 -11.38 -22.41 9.38
C ASN A 191 -12.69 -21.84 8.80
N ARG A 192 -12.65 -20.69 8.13
CA ARG A 192 -13.83 -20.01 7.60
C ARG A 192 -14.21 -20.62 6.25
N VAL A 193 -15.48 -20.98 6.10
CA VAL A 193 -16.05 -21.28 4.78
C VAL A 193 -16.05 -19.99 3.96
N SER A 194 -15.76 -20.12 2.67
CA SER A 194 -15.84 -19.03 1.71
C SER A 194 -17.20 -18.33 1.76
N THR A 195 -17.17 -17.03 1.53
CA THR A 195 -18.36 -16.19 1.38
C THR A 195 -19.11 -16.47 0.07
N GLY A 196 -18.51 -17.23 -0.86
CA GLY A 196 -18.98 -17.35 -2.23
C GLY A 196 -18.49 -16.23 -3.15
N SER A 197 -17.68 -15.30 -2.64
CA SER A 197 -17.23 -14.10 -3.34
C SER A 197 -15.70 -14.04 -3.40
N LEU A 198 -15.16 -13.92 -4.62
CA LEU A 198 -13.73 -13.70 -4.85
C LEU A 198 -13.25 -12.37 -4.25
N LYS A 199 -14.16 -11.39 -4.19
CA LYS A 199 -13.87 -10.09 -3.58
C LYS A 199 -13.82 -10.15 -2.06
N ASN A 200 -14.77 -10.82 -1.42
CA ASN A 200 -14.93 -10.80 0.04
C ASN A 200 -13.99 -11.77 0.78
N ASP A 201 -13.63 -12.90 0.17
CA ASP A 201 -12.75 -13.89 0.80
C ASP A 201 -11.38 -13.33 1.25
N PRO A 202 -10.66 -12.50 0.47
CA PRO A 202 -9.45 -11.82 0.92
C PRO A 202 -9.65 -10.96 2.18
N TYR A 203 -10.80 -10.30 2.31
CA TYR A 203 -11.11 -9.48 3.47
C TYR A 203 -11.41 -10.32 4.72
N ILE A 204 -12.18 -11.41 4.58
CA ILE A 204 -12.42 -12.35 5.67
C ILE A 204 -11.10 -12.99 6.12
N TRP A 205 -10.23 -13.36 5.17
CA TRP A 205 -8.90 -13.85 5.48
C TRP A 205 -8.09 -12.85 6.31
N PHE A 206 -8.13 -11.57 5.94
CA PHE A 206 -7.44 -10.51 6.68
C PHE A 206 -8.02 -10.34 8.10
N ILE A 207 -9.34 -10.35 8.24
CA ILE A 207 -10.03 -10.27 9.53
C ILE A 207 -9.59 -11.41 10.44
N GLU A 208 -9.60 -12.65 9.97
CA GLU A 208 -9.17 -13.83 10.73
C GLU A 208 -7.71 -13.74 11.17
N ARG A 209 -6.83 -13.33 10.25
CA ARG A 209 -5.38 -13.40 10.47
C ARG A 209 -4.80 -12.21 11.23
N TYR A 210 -5.38 -11.02 11.08
CA TYR A 210 -4.81 -9.79 11.63
C TYR A 210 -5.73 -9.09 12.63
N MET A 211 -7.02 -8.95 12.33
CA MET A 211 -7.92 -8.22 13.24
C MET A 211 -8.26 -9.05 14.48
N LYS A 212 -8.67 -10.31 14.30
CA LYS A 212 -9.00 -11.22 15.41
C LYS A 212 -7.81 -11.49 16.33
N THR A 213 -6.59 -11.39 15.79
CA THR A 213 -5.34 -11.50 16.56
C THR A 213 -4.82 -10.16 17.11
N ASN A 214 -5.58 -9.07 16.99
CA ASN A 214 -5.24 -7.71 17.45
C ASN A 214 -3.93 -7.14 16.86
N GLN A 215 -3.58 -7.52 15.63
CA GLN A 215 -2.41 -7.00 14.91
C GLN A 215 -2.73 -5.74 14.09
N CYS A 216 -4.01 -5.53 13.76
CA CYS A 216 -4.51 -4.34 13.07
C CYS A 216 -4.96 -3.27 14.05
N SER A 217 -4.88 -2.00 13.65
CA SER A 217 -5.54 -0.91 14.36
C SER A 217 -7.07 -1.05 14.27
N GLY A 218 -7.76 -0.89 15.40
CA GLY A 218 -9.22 -0.71 15.43
C GLY A 218 -9.66 0.75 15.33
N GLU A 219 -8.73 1.70 15.41
CA GLU A 219 -9.02 3.14 15.45
C GLU A 219 -9.08 3.77 14.06
N PHE A 220 -8.52 3.12 13.04
CA PHE A 220 -8.44 3.65 11.68
C PHE A 220 -8.85 2.61 10.64
N GLY A 221 -9.68 3.02 9.69
CA GLY A 221 -10.06 2.24 8.51
C GLY A 221 -9.98 3.07 7.24
N ALA A 222 -9.68 2.43 6.11
CA ALA A 222 -9.54 3.07 4.81
C ALA A 222 -10.56 2.48 3.82
N TYR A 223 -11.51 3.31 3.38
CA TYR A 223 -12.51 2.96 2.38
C TYR A 223 -12.11 3.52 1.02
N TYR A 224 -11.23 2.81 0.32
CA TYR A 224 -10.62 3.24 -0.93
C TYR A 224 -10.78 2.18 -2.01
N ILE A 225 -10.87 2.63 -3.27
CA ILE A 225 -10.96 1.73 -4.42
C ILE A 225 -9.75 0.79 -4.47
N ASP A 226 -10.02 -0.48 -4.69
CA ASP A 226 -8.96 -1.46 -4.95
C ASP A 226 -8.46 -1.38 -6.42
N GLN A 227 -7.62 -2.32 -6.85
CA GLN A 227 -7.08 -2.29 -8.22
C GLN A 227 -8.13 -2.43 -9.33
N ARG A 228 -9.43 -2.56 -9.02
CA ARG A 228 -10.52 -2.46 -10.00
C ARG A 228 -10.49 -1.12 -10.75
N TRP A 229 -9.94 -0.06 -10.15
CA TRP A 229 -9.70 1.22 -10.83
C TRP A 229 -9.04 1.04 -12.21
N ARG A 230 -8.11 0.08 -12.34
CA ARG A 230 -7.39 -0.23 -13.60
C ARG A 230 -8.28 -0.67 -14.75
N MET A 231 -9.50 -1.13 -14.47
CA MET A 231 -10.44 -1.59 -15.51
C MET A 231 -11.10 -0.45 -16.27
N ASN A 232 -11.18 0.74 -15.66
CA ASN A 232 -11.75 1.93 -16.28
C ASN A 232 -11.08 3.19 -15.72
N PRO A 233 -9.76 3.37 -15.97
CA PRO A 233 -8.96 4.44 -15.37
C PRO A 233 -9.37 5.83 -15.85
N THR A 234 -10.15 5.91 -16.94
CA THR A 234 -10.67 7.15 -17.54
C THR A 234 -12.10 7.48 -17.11
N ALA A 235 -12.72 6.70 -16.21
CA ALA A 235 -14.09 6.95 -15.73
C ALA A 235 -14.25 8.34 -15.08
N THR A 236 -13.16 8.89 -14.55
CA THR A 236 -13.10 10.17 -13.84
C THR A 236 -11.64 10.65 -13.81
N VAL A 237 -11.34 11.69 -13.03
CA VAL A 237 -9.97 12.23 -12.93
C VAL A 237 -8.99 11.19 -12.38
N VAL A 238 -7.76 11.19 -12.91
CA VAL A 238 -6.75 10.14 -12.65
C VAL A 238 -6.52 9.87 -11.15
N ASN A 239 -6.45 10.91 -10.32
CA ASN A 239 -6.19 10.81 -8.88
C ASN A 239 -7.28 10.06 -8.09
N HIS A 240 -8.42 9.73 -8.70
CA HIS A 240 -9.46 8.90 -8.07
C HIS A 240 -9.09 7.41 -7.98
N HIS A 241 -7.87 7.00 -8.35
CA HIS A 241 -7.29 5.75 -7.84
C HIS A 241 -7.09 5.80 -6.32
N THR A 242 -7.04 6.99 -5.71
CA THR A 242 -6.92 7.27 -4.27
C THR A 242 -5.70 6.74 -3.52
N LEU A 243 -4.83 5.96 -4.17
CA LEU A 243 -3.57 5.43 -3.63
C LEU A 243 -2.69 6.45 -2.88
N SER A 244 -2.62 7.71 -3.33
CA SER A 244 -1.82 8.74 -2.66
C SER A 244 -2.30 9.09 -1.24
N ASN A 245 -3.50 8.64 -0.86
CA ASN A 245 -4.02 8.79 0.51
C ASN A 245 -3.69 7.58 1.40
N HIS A 246 -3.16 6.48 0.83
CA HIS A 246 -2.94 5.24 1.56
C HIS A 246 -1.83 5.40 2.60
N ASP A 247 -0.86 6.27 2.36
CA ASP A 247 0.29 6.52 3.25
C ASP A 247 -0.15 6.80 4.70
N PHE A 248 -1.15 7.65 4.89
CA PHE A 248 -1.69 7.96 6.20
C PHE A 248 -2.23 6.70 6.89
N PHE A 249 -3.07 5.92 6.22
CA PHE A 249 -3.70 4.73 6.80
C PHE A 249 -2.71 3.58 7.01
N VAL A 250 -1.73 3.43 6.13
CA VAL A 250 -0.57 2.53 6.29
C VAL A 250 0.22 2.93 7.53
N SER A 251 0.48 4.22 7.75
CA SER A 251 1.18 4.70 8.95
C SER A 251 0.43 4.34 10.24
N LYS A 252 -0.91 4.28 10.18
CA LYS A 252 -1.79 3.92 11.30
C LYS A 252 -2.05 2.42 11.46
N LYS A 253 -1.45 1.57 10.62
CA LYS A 253 -1.72 0.12 10.60
C LYS A 253 -3.22 -0.18 10.47
N ALA A 254 -3.91 0.64 9.66
CA ALA A 254 -5.35 0.58 9.45
C ALA A 254 -5.76 -0.65 8.64
N PHE A 255 -7.03 -1.05 8.74
CA PHE A 255 -7.65 -1.97 7.80
C PHE A 255 -8.10 -1.22 6.55
N PHE A 256 -8.05 -1.87 5.39
CA PHE A 256 -8.46 -1.31 4.10
C PHE A 256 -9.57 -2.15 3.50
N PHE A 257 -10.57 -1.50 2.91
CA PHE A 257 -11.69 -2.19 2.30
C PHE A 257 -12.32 -1.36 1.17
N ASP A 258 -12.98 -2.08 0.27
CA ASP A 258 -13.85 -1.54 -0.76
C ASP A 258 -15.06 -2.48 -0.86
N LEU A 259 -16.12 -2.15 -0.12
CA LEU A 259 -17.30 -2.98 0.06
C LEU A 259 -18.55 -2.13 -0.04
N SER A 260 -19.57 -2.61 -0.74
CA SER A 260 -20.89 -1.97 -0.76
C SER A 260 -21.50 -1.90 0.65
N PRO A 261 -21.96 -0.73 1.11
CA PRO A 261 -22.75 -0.62 2.33
C PRO A 261 -24.23 -1.03 2.13
N TRP A 262 -24.66 -1.32 0.89
CA TRP A 262 -26.03 -1.69 0.58
C TRP A 262 -26.25 -3.20 0.71
N GLY A 263 -27.39 -3.58 1.27
CA GLY A 263 -27.73 -4.97 1.59
C GLY A 263 -28.87 -5.54 0.75
N ASP A 264 -29.44 -4.71 -0.12
CA ASP A 264 -30.70 -4.92 -0.84
C ASP A 264 -30.53 -4.89 -2.36
N GLU A 265 -29.30 -4.72 -2.84
CA GLU A 265 -28.96 -4.71 -4.26
C GLU A 265 -27.73 -5.59 -4.56
N PRO A 266 -27.66 -6.19 -5.77
CA PRO A 266 -26.49 -6.97 -6.19
C PRO A 266 -25.27 -6.06 -6.40
N ALA A 267 -24.09 -6.57 -6.07
CA ALA A 267 -22.84 -5.87 -6.38
C ALA A 267 -22.58 -5.83 -7.89
N THR A 268 -21.95 -4.76 -8.37
CA THR A 268 -21.63 -4.58 -9.80
C THR A 268 -20.21 -5.02 -10.17
N ASP A 269 -19.36 -5.27 -9.19
CA ASP A 269 -17.92 -5.58 -9.34
C ASP A 269 -17.56 -7.03 -9.01
N ASP A 270 -18.46 -7.76 -8.35
CA ASP A 270 -18.45 -9.22 -8.20
C ASP A 270 -19.91 -9.69 -8.29
N THR A 271 -20.40 -9.86 -9.52
CA THR A 271 -21.84 -10.04 -9.83
C THR A 271 -22.39 -11.40 -9.41
N ASP A 272 -21.51 -12.36 -9.14
CA ASP A 272 -21.90 -13.72 -8.74
C ASP A 272 -22.07 -13.84 -7.22
N GLN A 273 -21.68 -12.82 -6.44
CA GLN A 273 -21.86 -12.82 -4.99
C GLN A 273 -23.34 -12.78 -4.61
N ALA A 274 -23.68 -13.38 -3.46
CA ALA A 274 -25.01 -13.22 -2.90
C ALA A 274 -25.26 -11.77 -2.45
N VAL A 275 -26.48 -11.27 -2.67
CA VAL A 275 -26.91 -9.93 -2.25
C VAL A 275 -26.64 -9.73 -0.74
N GLY A 276 -26.01 -8.61 -0.40
CA GLY A 276 -25.66 -8.25 0.97
C GLY A 276 -24.37 -8.88 1.52
N THR A 277 -23.61 -9.63 0.72
CA THR A 277 -22.33 -10.21 1.15
C THR A 277 -21.31 -9.13 1.53
N ASP A 278 -21.17 -8.07 0.71
CA ASP A 278 -20.31 -6.92 1.03
C ASP A 278 -20.68 -6.26 2.37
N LEU A 279 -21.98 -5.99 2.60
CA LEU A 279 -22.45 -5.38 3.83
C LEU A 279 -22.17 -6.28 5.05
N ALA A 280 -22.30 -7.61 4.89
CA ALA A 280 -21.97 -8.55 5.95
C ALA A 280 -20.47 -8.50 6.31
N THR A 281 -19.58 -8.48 5.30
CA THR A 281 -18.14 -8.33 5.50
C THR A 281 -17.78 -6.98 6.11
N LEU A 282 -18.40 -5.89 5.67
CA LEU A 282 -18.20 -4.55 6.22
C LEU A 282 -18.60 -4.51 7.71
N LYS A 283 -19.73 -5.11 8.07
CA LYS A 283 -20.14 -5.25 9.48
C LYS A 283 -19.14 -6.07 10.29
N GLU A 284 -18.52 -7.09 9.72
CA GLU A 284 -17.47 -7.86 10.40
C GLU A 284 -16.23 -7.00 10.67
N PHE A 285 -15.74 -6.22 9.69
CA PHE A 285 -14.68 -5.23 9.90
C PHE A 285 -14.99 -4.28 11.05
N LEU A 286 -16.17 -3.64 11.02
CA LEU A 286 -16.57 -2.66 12.03
C LEU A 286 -16.75 -3.30 13.41
N SER A 287 -17.25 -4.54 13.46
CA SER A 287 -17.40 -5.28 14.72
C SER A 287 -16.03 -5.64 15.32
N GLU A 288 -15.07 -6.06 14.50
CA GLU A 288 -13.71 -6.35 14.95
C GLU A 288 -12.97 -5.08 15.35
N ALA A 289 -13.14 -3.97 14.64
CA ALA A 289 -12.60 -2.67 15.04
C ALA A 289 -13.16 -2.23 16.41
N TYR A 290 -14.47 -2.37 16.62
CA TYR A 290 -15.11 -2.14 17.92
C TYR A 290 -14.54 -3.05 19.02
N ARG A 291 -14.34 -4.34 18.73
CA ARG A 291 -13.76 -5.31 19.67
C ARG A 291 -12.32 -4.95 20.04
N ILE A 292 -11.47 -4.62 19.06
CA ILE A 292 -10.08 -4.18 19.28
C ILE A 292 -10.05 -2.93 20.17
N ASN A 293 -10.95 -1.99 19.91
CA ASN A 293 -11.08 -0.75 20.69
C ASN A 293 -11.81 -0.93 22.04
N LYS A 294 -12.33 -2.13 22.34
CA LYS A 294 -13.13 -2.42 23.55
C LYS A 294 -14.34 -1.50 23.74
N GLY A 295 -14.82 -0.91 22.65
CA GLY A 295 -15.87 0.12 22.69
C GLY A 295 -15.48 1.46 23.32
N GLU A 296 -14.20 1.70 23.59
CA GLU A 296 -13.70 2.92 24.26
C GLU A 296 -13.27 4.01 23.25
N LYS A 297 -12.99 3.61 22.00
CA LYS A 297 -12.53 4.52 20.94
C LYS A 297 -13.41 4.41 19.70
N MET A 298 -13.61 5.54 19.04
CA MET A 298 -14.22 5.59 17.71
C MET A 298 -13.25 5.05 16.66
N CYS A 299 -13.80 4.42 15.61
CA CYS A 299 -13.06 4.09 14.40
C CYS A 299 -13.22 5.25 13.39
N TYR A 300 -12.11 5.88 13.03
CA TYR A 300 -12.06 6.92 12.01
C TYR A 300 -11.86 6.28 10.64
N ILE A 301 -12.81 6.48 9.74
CA ILE A 301 -12.75 5.94 8.38
C ILE A 301 -12.56 7.09 7.40
N GLY A 302 -11.51 7.01 6.58
CA GLY A 302 -11.32 7.92 5.45
C GLY A 302 -11.63 7.25 4.11
N GLY A 303 -11.99 8.06 3.13
CA GLY A 303 -12.42 7.59 1.81
C GLY A 303 -13.94 7.51 1.67
N PHE A 304 -14.40 7.00 0.53
CA PHE A 304 -15.80 7.03 0.11
C PHE A 304 -16.14 5.83 -0.78
N PRO A 305 -17.42 5.43 -0.87
CA PRO A 305 -17.87 4.48 -1.89
C PRO A 305 -17.42 4.93 -3.28
N SER A 306 -16.76 4.01 -3.99
CA SER A 306 -16.11 4.32 -5.27
C SER A 306 -17.10 4.26 -6.45
N TRP A 307 -18.15 5.07 -6.35
CA TRP A 307 -19.32 5.06 -7.24
C TRP A 307 -18.97 5.19 -8.73
N ALA A 308 -17.91 5.93 -9.07
CA ALA A 308 -17.48 6.11 -10.46
C ALA A 308 -16.98 4.81 -11.11
N PHE A 309 -16.68 3.79 -10.31
CA PHE A 309 -16.07 2.53 -10.77
C PHE A 309 -16.87 1.29 -10.33
N LYS A 310 -17.65 1.40 -9.25
CA LYS A 310 -18.36 0.29 -8.58
C LYS A 310 -19.70 0.75 -8.01
N TYR A 311 -20.57 -0.21 -7.71
CA TYR A 311 -21.82 -0.04 -6.95
C TYR A 311 -22.94 0.80 -7.58
N THR A 312 -22.76 1.34 -8.78
CA THR A 312 -23.84 1.96 -9.55
C THR A 312 -23.71 1.63 -11.03
N GLN A 313 -24.84 1.62 -11.73
CA GLN A 313 -24.92 1.53 -13.19
C GLN A 313 -25.03 2.92 -13.86
N HIS A 314 -24.97 4.00 -13.06
CA HIS A 314 -25.24 5.38 -13.48
C HIS A 314 -24.07 6.33 -13.20
N ALA A 315 -22.83 5.86 -13.37
CA ALA A 315 -21.62 6.66 -13.24
C ALA A 315 -21.39 7.59 -14.45
#